data_AF-A0A9W8CKY1-F1
#
_entry.id   AF-A0A9W8CKY1-F1
#
_cell.length_a   1.000
_cell.length_b   1.000
_cell.length_c   1.000
_cell.angle_alpha   90.00
_cell.angle_beta   90.00
_cell.angle_gamma   90.00
#
_symmetry.space_group_name_H-M   'P 1'
#
loop_
_entity.id
_entity.type
_entity.pdbx_description
1 polymer ?
#
loop_
_entity_poly.entity_id
_entity_poly.type
_entity_poly.pdbx_seq_one_letter_code
_entity_poly.pdbx_strand_id
1 'polypeptide(L)'
;MDTSGLKQRGATQAQNQGGALEMSQRFGKSSRQPASSRRNGEAVNRFARWRIVGRVIMGLLVLSISLSYLITETAFWGHQSKWTNWRNYIPRKQQVFTQAELAKYDGRNPELPLLLAIEGDVYDVTSGWGFYGPGSTYNIFVGRDASRAFGTNCLSREDHLTHDIRGLTVGELAGIKRWHHLFDNHQRYVKVGNVVLDPIDPRSPVPPPCDDAQAKPT
;
A
#
# COMPACT_ATOMS: atom_id res chain seq x y z
N MET A 1 85.83 -76.89 16.38
CA MET A 1 86.67 -75.68 16.31
C MET A 1 85.70 -74.52 16.46
N ASP A 2 85.65 -73.73 17.53
CA ASP A 2 86.45 -73.63 18.73
C ASP A 2 85.55 -72.98 19.82
N THR A 3 85.91 -73.26 21.07
CA THR A 3 85.51 -72.78 22.40
C THR A 3 84.79 -71.43 22.50
N SER A 4 83.82 -71.21 23.40
CA SER A 4 84.04 -70.92 24.83
C SER A 4 82.66 -70.69 25.49
N GLY A 5 82.29 -71.37 26.58
CA GLY A 5 82.48 -70.82 27.93
C GLY A 5 81.31 -71.20 28.85
N LEU A 6 81.58 -72.15 29.73
CA LEU A 6 80.88 -72.56 30.97
C LEU A 6 80.50 -71.31 31.82
N LYS A 7 79.54 -71.24 32.76
CA LYS A 7 78.72 -72.14 33.60
C LYS A 7 78.35 -71.26 34.80
N GLN A 8 77.15 -71.37 35.38
CA GLN A 8 76.77 -71.29 36.83
C GLN A 8 75.24 -71.09 36.87
N ARG A 9 74.42 -72.13 37.08
CA ARG A 9 73.91 -72.68 38.37
C ARG A 9 73.41 -71.61 39.36
N GLY A 10 72.08 -71.56 39.50
CA GLY A 10 71.36 -70.98 40.63
C GLY A 10 69.93 -71.52 40.63
N ALA A 11 69.64 -72.44 41.54
CA ALA A 11 68.32 -73.00 41.79
C ALA A 11 67.58 -72.12 42.80
N THR A 12 66.29 -71.87 42.60
CA THR A 12 65.26 -71.96 43.66
C THR A 12 63.86 -71.87 43.08
N GLN A 13 62.98 -72.60 43.73
CA GLN A 13 61.64 -72.98 43.35
C GLN A 13 60.61 -72.09 44.07
N ALA A 14 59.43 -71.96 43.44
CA ALA A 14 58.11 -71.86 44.06
C ALA A 14 57.51 -70.49 44.47
N GLN A 15 56.20 -70.44 44.18
CA GLN A 15 55.11 -69.74 44.89
C GLN A 15 54.72 -68.31 44.48
N ASN A 16 53.74 -68.25 43.55
CA ASN A 16 52.36 -67.81 43.77
C ASN A 16 52.12 -66.55 44.64
N GLN A 17 51.73 -65.43 44.02
CA GLN A 17 50.67 -64.49 44.48
C GLN A 17 50.55 -63.23 43.61
N GLY A 18 49.31 -62.80 43.33
CA GLY A 18 48.92 -61.47 42.83
C GLY A 18 48.97 -61.34 41.29
N GLY A 19 47.94 -60.94 40.56
CA GLY A 19 46.83 -60.06 40.93
C GLY A 19 46.92 -58.79 40.08
N ALA A 20 46.08 -58.72 39.04
CA ALA A 20 45.76 -57.55 38.22
C ALA A 20 46.84 -57.03 37.23
N LEU A 21 46.34 -56.42 36.15
CA LEU A 21 47.01 -55.94 34.93
C LEU A 21 47.20 -57.10 33.93
N GLU A 22 46.40 -57.25 32.87
CA GLU A 22 46.21 -56.26 31.81
C GLU A 22 44.97 -56.63 30.99
N MET A 23 43.84 -55.95 31.22
CA MET A 23 42.67 -56.01 30.35
C MET A 23 42.01 -54.63 30.32
N SER A 24 42.53 -53.73 29.49
CA SER A 24 41.85 -52.47 29.19
C SER A 24 42.20 -51.97 27.80
N GLN A 25 41.70 -52.67 26.78
CA GLN A 25 41.46 -52.07 25.46
C GLN A 25 40.17 -52.64 24.88
N ARG A 26 39.02 -52.10 25.32
CA ARG A 26 37.71 -52.10 24.63
C ARG A 26 36.66 -51.47 25.54
N PHE A 27 36.68 -50.15 25.68
CA PHE A 27 35.47 -49.41 26.07
C PHE A 27 35.37 -48.17 25.20
N GLY A 28 34.58 -48.29 24.13
CA GLY A 28 34.12 -47.15 23.35
C GLY A 28 33.24 -46.26 24.23
N LYS A 29 33.63 -44.99 24.40
CA LYS A 29 32.72 -43.95 24.90
C LYS A 29 31.80 -43.54 23.75
N SER A 30 30.78 -44.36 23.47
CA SER A 30 29.59 -43.89 22.77
C SER A 30 28.67 -43.26 23.81
N SER A 31 28.84 -41.96 24.05
CA SER A 31 27.95 -41.19 24.91
C SER A 31 26.58 -41.02 24.21
N ARG A 32 25.66 -41.95 24.47
CA ARG A 32 24.25 -41.76 24.10
C ARG A 32 23.67 -40.66 24.98
N GLN A 33 23.56 -39.44 24.43
CA GLN A 33 22.81 -38.35 25.08
C GLN A 33 21.32 -38.72 25.23
N PRO A 34 20.68 -38.39 26.36
CA PRO A 34 19.28 -38.74 26.61
C PRO A 34 18.34 -38.02 25.64
N ALA A 35 17.27 -38.70 25.21
CA ALA A 35 16.31 -38.20 24.21
C ALA A 35 15.64 -36.86 24.61
N SER A 36 15.50 -36.58 25.90
CA SER A 36 15.02 -35.30 26.44
C SER A 36 15.99 -34.15 26.19
N SER A 37 17.31 -34.38 26.27
CA SER A 37 18.35 -33.40 25.95
C SER A 37 18.35 -33.04 24.46
N ARG A 38 18.09 -34.01 23.58
CA ARG A 38 17.97 -33.77 22.14
C ARG A 38 16.71 -32.96 21.81
N ARG A 39 15.56 -33.31 22.40
CA ARG A 39 14.30 -32.60 22.20
C ARG A 39 14.34 -31.14 22.71
N ASN A 40 15.02 -30.90 23.84
CA ASN A 40 15.28 -29.56 24.35
C ASN A 40 16.27 -28.78 23.47
N GLY A 41 17.34 -29.42 22.98
CA GLY A 41 18.30 -28.81 22.06
C GLY A 41 17.68 -28.44 20.71
N GLU A 42 16.80 -29.27 20.16
CA GLU A 42 16.04 -28.96 18.95
C GLU A 42 15.07 -27.80 19.16
N ALA A 43 14.39 -27.72 20.31
CA ALA A 43 13.52 -26.61 20.63
C ALA A 43 14.29 -25.29 20.77
N VAL A 44 15.42 -25.29 21.47
CA VAL A 44 16.30 -24.11 21.62
C VAL A 44 16.91 -23.69 20.28
N ASN A 45 17.34 -24.64 19.45
CA ASN A 45 17.86 -24.35 18.11
C ASN A 45 16.77 -23.84 17.17
N ARG A 46 15.55 -24.39 17.22
CA ARG A 46 14.40 -23.83 16.51
C ARG A 46 14.16 -22.38 16.95
N PHE A 47 14.16 -22.10 18.25
CA PHE A 47 13.97 -20.75 18.78
C PHE A 47 15.09 -19.79 18.35
N ALA A 48 16.34 -20.25 18.33
CA ALA A 48 17.49 -19.49 17.84
C ALA A 48 17.37 -19.18 16.34
N ARG A 49 16.94 -20.15 15.52
CA ARG A 49 16.68 -19.96 14.08
C ARG A 49 15.58 -18.93 13.84
N TRP A 50 14.47 -19.01 14.55
CA TRP A 50 13.38 -18.02 14.45
C TRP A 50 13.80 -16.61 14.91
N ARG A 51 14.66 -16.50 15.92
CA ARG A 51 15.28 -15.21 16.31
C ARG A 51 16.15 -14.61 15.20
N ILE A 52 16.94 -15.42 14.51
CA ILE A 52 17.78 -14.98 13.39
C ILE A 52 16.91 -14.56 12.22
N VAL A 53 15.92 -15.39 11.84
CA VAL A 53 14.95 -15.09 10.79
C VAL A 53 14.20 -13.79 11.09
N GLY A 54 13.75 -13.60 12.33
CA GLY A 54 13.09 -12.36 12.76
C GLY A 54 13.98 -11.13 12.61
N ARG A 55 15.27 -11.21 12.96
CA ARG A 55 16.24 -10.11 12.77
C ARG A 55 16.49 -9.81 11.29
N VAL A 56 16.58 -10.83 10.44
CA VAL A 56 16.76 -10.66 8.99
C VAL A 56 15.51 -10.01 8.38
N ILE A 57 14.31 -10.49 8.71
CA ILE A 57 13.05 -9.90 8.24
C ILE A 57 12.94 -8.45 8.69
N MET A 58 13.21 -8.17 9.97
CA MET A 58 13.21 -6.79 10.49
C MET A 58 14.21 -5.90 9.75
N GLY A 59 15.42 -6.41 9.49
CA GLY A 59 16.43 -5.71 8.69
C GLY A 59 15.97 -5.43 7.25
N LEU A 60 15.35 -6.42 6.60
CA LEU A 60 14.79 -6.26 5.24
C LEU A 60 13.61 -5.29 5.21
N LEU A 61 12.77 -5.27 6.24
CA LEU A 61 11.67 -4.31 6.38
C LEU A 61 12.21 -2.89 6.58
N VAL A 62 13.20 -2.70 7.46
CA VAL A 62 13.85 -1.40 7.65
C VAL A 62 14.56 -0.95 6.39
N LEU A 63 15.29 -1.85 5.71
CA LEU A 63 15.93 -1.55 4.43
C LEU A 63 14.90 -1.15 3.37
N SER A 64 13.78 -1.88 3.27
CA SER A 64 12.68 -1.58 2.34
C SER A 64 12.04 -0.22 2.63
N ILE A 65 11.76 0.09 3.90
CA ILE A 65 11.20 1.39 4.32
C ILE A 65 12.19 2.52 4.05
N SER A 66 13.46 2.35 4.38
CA SER A 66 14.51 3.35 4.12
C SER A 66 14.71 3.58 2.63
N LEU A 67 14.73 2.53 1.82
CA LEU A 67 14.85 2.63 0.37
C LEU A 67 13.62 3.30 -0.24
N SER A 68 12.42 2.93 0.24
CA SER A 68 11.17 3.58 -0.14
C SER A 68 11.17 5.07 0.21
N TYR A 69 11.67 5.44 1.39
CA TYR A 69 11.73 6.84 1.84
C TYR A 69 12.72 7.66 1.00
N LEU A 70 13.86 7.09 0.61
CA LEU A 70 14.84 7.75 -0.27
C LEU A 70 14.32 7.99 -1.69
N ILE A 71 13.43 7.12 -2.19
CA ILE A 71 12.91 7.21 -3.57
C ILE A 71 11.59 8.00 -3.63
N THR A 72 10.68 7.74 -2.70
CA THR A 72 9.27 8.18 -2.77
C THR A 72 8.85 9.07 -1.61
N GLU A 73 9.75 9.39 -0.67
CA GLU A 73 9.45 10.09 0.60
C GLU A 73 8.30 9.47 1.43
N THR A 74 7.98 8.20 1.17
CA THR A 74 6.92 7.47 1.87
C THR A 74 7.42 6.12 2.35
N ALA A 75 6.85 5.61 3.43
CA ALA A 75 7.28 4.36 4.06
C ALA A 75 6.81 3.09 3.31
N PHE A 76 5.83 3.21 2.40
CA PHE A 76 5.16 2.08 1.78
C PHE A 76 5.07 2.24 0.24
N TRP A 77 6.18 2.56 -0.41
CA TRP A 77 6.34 2.63 -1.87
C TRP A 77 5.33 3.53 -2.58
N GLY A 78 5.07 4.70 -2.02
CA GLY A 78 4.13 5.66 -2.58
C GLY A 78 2.67 5.18 -2.57
N HIS A 79 2.32 4.16 -1.79
CA HIS A 79 0.95 3.64 -1.76
C HIS A 79 0.00 4.62 -1.05
N GLN A 80 -0.63 5.48 -1.82
CA GLN A 80 -1.58 6.50 -1.37
C GLN A 80 -3.00 5.92 -1.21
N SER A 81 -3.19 4.89 -0.39
CA SER A 81 -4.53 4.35 -0.14
C SER A 81 -5.40 5.32 0.67
N LYS A 82 -6.74 5.22 0.56
CA LYS A 82 -7.64 5.96 1.47
C LYS A 82 -7.27 5.72 2.94
N TRP A 83 -6.87 4.49 3.28
CA TRP A 83 -6.47 4.06 4.63
C TRP A 83 -5.19 4.70 5.15
N THR A 84 -4.29 5.18 4.28
CA THR A 84 -3.03 5.81 4.73
C THR A 84 -3.23 7.30 5.03
N ASN A 85 -4.25 7.94 4.44
CA ASN A 85 -4.63 9.32 4.76
C ASN A 85 -5.77 9.34 5.79
N TRP A 86 -5.40 9.15 7.06
CA TRP A 86 -6.36 9.14 8.17
C TRP A 86 -7.22 10.41 8.27
N ARG A 87 -6.74 11.55 7.74
CA ARG A 87 -7.46 12.83 7.71
C ARG A 87 -8.74 12.78 6.88
N ASN A 88 -8.84 11.85 5.92
CA ASN A 88 -10.04 11.64 5.12
C ASN A 88 -11.17 10.94 5.90
N TYR A 89 -10.87 10.30 7.04
CA TYR A 89 -11.89 9.67 7.92
C TYR A 89 -12.38 10.59 9.04
N ILE A 90 -11.77 11.77 9.19
CA ILE A 90 -12.28 12.77 10.12
C ILE A 90 -13.48 13.44 9.45
N PRO A 91 -14.68 13.40 10.04
CA PRO A 91 -15.85 14.06 9.48
C PRO A 91 -15.57 15.56 9.37
N ARG A 92 -15.47 16.07 8.14
CA ARG A 92 -15.36 17.49 7.86
C ARG A 92 -16.75 18.09 7.89
N LYS A 93 -16.86 19.32 8.40
CA LYS A 93 -18.12 20.07 8.33
C LYS A 93 -18.43 20.31 6.85
N GLN A 94 -19.51 19.70 6.36
CA GLN A 94 -19.95 19.91 4.99
C GLN A 94 -20.40 21.36 4.82
N GLN A 95 -19.82 22.04 3.85
CA GLN A 95 -20.17 23.42 3.51
C GLN A 95 -21.23 23.44 2.42
N VAL A 96 -22.15 24.40 2.52
CA VAL A 96 -23.12 24.66 1.47
C VAL A 96 -22.61 25.86 0.68
N PHE A 97 -22.46 25.68 -0.63
CA PHE A 97 -22.00 26.69 -1.56
C PHE A 97 -23.14 27.15 -2.45
N THR A 98 -23.17 28.42 -2.82
CA THR A 98 -23.96 28.90 -3.96
C THR A 98 -23.16 28.74 -5.26
N GLN A 99 -23.82 28.73 -6.41
CA GLN A 99 -23.10 28.67 -7.71
C GLN A 99 -22.12 29.84 -7.88
N ALA A 100 -22.51 31.04 -7.44
CA ALA A 100 -21.65 32.22 -7.50
C ALA A 100 -20.44 32.15 -6.55
N GLU A 101 -20.58 31.48 -5.40
CA GLU A 101 -19.44 31.21 -4.51
C GLU A 101 -18.54 30.14 -5.09
N LEU A 102 -19.11 29.06 -5.64
CA LEU A 102 -18.34 27.99 -6.26
C LEU A 102 -17.49 28.52 -7.42
N ALA A 103 -18.02 29.45 -8.22
CA ALA A 103 -17.31 30.09 -9.34
C ALA A 103 -16.00 30.80 -8.96
N LYS A 104 -15.81 31.14 -7.67
CA LYS A 104 -14.55 31.74 -7.18
C LYS A 104 -13.41 30.74 -7.06
N TYR A 105 -13.71 29.45 -7.08
CA TYR A 105 -12.77 28.34 -6.91
C TYR A 105 -12.35 27.73 -8.27
N ASP A 106 -12.03 28.59 -9.23
CA ASP A 106 -11.64 28.24 -10.61
C ASP A 106 -10.11 28.06 -10.79
N GLY A 107 -9.34 28.30 -9.72
CA GLY A 107 -7.88 28.22 -9.72
C GLY A 107 -7.16 29.50 -10.12
N ARG A 108 -7.86 30.60 -10.43
CA ARG A 108 -7.22 31.90 -10.70
C ARG A 108 -6.54 32.48 -9.47
N ASN A 109 -7.11 32.25 -8.28
CA ASN A 109 -6.48 32.60 -7.02
C ASN A 109 -5.67 31.40 -6.50
N PRO A 110 -4.34 31.49 -6.39
CA PRO A 110 -3.50 30.40 -5.89
C PRO A 110 -3.70 30.12 -4.39
N GLU A 111 -4.33 31.01 -3.64
CA GLU A 111 -4.65 30.81 -2.23
C GLU A 111 -5.91 29.96 -2.02
N LEU A 112 -6.75 29.82 -3.05
CA LEU A 112 -8.00 29.08 -2.97
C LEU A 112 -7.84 27.65 -3.51
N PRO A 113 -8.52 26.65 -2.92
CA PRO A 113 -8.54 25.31 -3.45
C PRO A 113 -9.29 25.25 -4.78
N LEU A 114 -9.02 24.21 -5.58
CA LEU A 114 -9.80 23.87 -6.76
C LEU A 114 -11.02 23.07 -6.34
N LEU A 115 -12.22 23.61 -6.56
CA LEU A 115 -13.47 22.92 -6.26
C LEU A 115 -14.18 22.54 -7.55
N LEU A 116 -14.77 21.35 -7.57
CA LEU A 116 -15.54 20.83 -8.70
C LEU A 116 -16.85 20.25 -8.18
N ALA A 117 -17.97 20.54 -8.84
CA ALA A 117 -19.25 19.96 -8.49
C ALA A 117 -19.74 18.93 -9.52
N ILE A 118 -20.32 17.85 -9.00
CA ILE A 118 -21.01 16.82 -9.77
C ILE A 118 -22.22 16.33 -8.98
N GLU A 119 -23.38 16.31 -9.62
CA GLU A 119 -24.68 15.98 -9.04
C GLU A 119 -25.00 16.82 -7.78
N GLY A 120 -24.54 18.08 -7.75
CA GLY A 120 -24.68 18.95 -6.59
C GLY A 120 -23.73 18.65 -5.42
N ASP A 121 -22.89 17.63 -5.49
CA ASP A 121 -21.82 17.34 -4.53
C ASP A 121 -20.54 18.05 -4.93
N VAL A 122 -19.89 18.74 -3.98
CA VAL A 122 -18.66 19.51 -4.21
C VAL A 122 -17.45 18.74 -3.69
N TYR A 123 -16.45 18.58 -4.54
CA TYR A 123 -15.20 17.89 -4.26
C TYR A 123 -14.01 18.85 -4.38
N ASP A 124 -13.08 18.73 -3.43
CA ASP A 124 -11.76 19.36 -3.51
C ASP A 124 -10.84 18.52 -4.40
N VAL A 125 -10.49 19.10 -5.55
CA VAL A 125 -9.62 18.50 -6.58
C VAL A 125 -8.25 19.16 -6.64
N THR A 126 -7.86 19.92 -5.60
CA THR A 126 -6.57 20.63 -5.52
C THR A 126 -5.38 19.67 -5.67
N SER A 127 -5.50 18.44 -5.16
CA SER A 127 -4.47 17.40 -5.34
C SER A 127 -4.26 17.01 -6.82
N GLY A 128 -5.24 17.28 -7.69
CA GLY A 128 -5.20 17.10 -9.13
C GLY A 128 -4.81 18.36 -9.91
N TRP A 129 -4.02 19.27 -9.32
CA TRP A 129 -3.64 20.55 -9.95
C TRP A 129 -3.13 20.42 -11.40
N GLY A 130 -2.39 19.36 -11.75
CA GLY A 130 -1.95 19.16 -13.14
C GLY A 130 -3.09 18.95 -14.16
N PHE A 131 -4.24 18.44 -13.72
CA PHE A 131 -5.41 18.21 -14.56
C PHE A 131 -6.42 19.37 -14.48
N TYR A 132 -6.64 19.91 -13.29
CA TYR A 132 -7.71 20.88 -13.04
C TYR A 132 -7.21 22.32 -12.87
N GLY A 133 -5.90 22.51 -12.72
CA GLY A 133 -5.30 23.83 -12.52
C GLY A 133 -5.31 24.69 -13.80
N PRO A 134 -5.05 26.00 -13.66
CA PRO A 134 -5.08 26.94 -14.78
C PRO A 134 -4.20 26.49 -15.95
N GLY A 135 -4.75 26.54 -17.16
CA GLY A 135 -4.05 26.13 -18.38
C GLY A 135 -4.11 24.64 -18.70
N SER A 136 -4.72 23.82 -17.84
CA SER A 136 -5.00 22.41 -18.13
C SER A 136 -6.35 22.21 -18.83
N THR A 137 -6.51 21.09 -19.54
CA THR A 137 -7.72 20.80 -20.33
C THR A 137 -8.96 20.60 -19.46
N TYR A 138 -8.81 20.11 -18.23
CA TYR A 138 -9.93 19.88 -17.31
C TYR A 138 -10.21 21.08 -16.39
N ASN A 139 -9.53 22.22 -16.57
CA ASN A 139 -9.79 23.43 -15.79
C ASN A 139 -11.20 24.00 -15.99
N ILE A 140 -11.82 23.75 -17.14
CA ILE A 140 -13.17 24.26 -17.43
C ILE A 140 -14.25 23.68 -16.48
N PHE A 141 -13.98 22.55 -15.82
CA PHE A 141 -14.92 21.91 -14.89
C PHE A 141 -14.85 22.46 -13.47
N VAL A 142 -13.79 23.18 -13.10
CA VAL A 142 -13.68 23.74 -11.75
C VAL A 142 -14.52 25.00 -11.60
N GLY A 143 -14.95 25.25 -10.37
CA GLY A 143 -15.79 26.38 -9.98
C GLY A 143 -17.24 26.28 -10.43
N ARG A 144 -17.70 25.13 -10.93
CA ARG A 144 -19.10 24.95 -11.37
C ARG A 144 -19.54 23.49 -11.24
N ASP A 145 -20.84 23.26 -11.46
CA ASP A 145 -21.37 21.93 -11.64
C ASP A 145 -21.25 21.52 -13.11
N ALA A 146 -20.47 20.46 -13.36
CA ALA A 146 -20.19 19.93 -14.69
C ALA A 146 -20.83 18.56 -14.92
N SER A 147 -21.92 18.24 -14.21
CA SER A 147 -22.59 16.94 -14.29
C SER A 147 -22.90 16.51 -15.72
N ARG A 148 -23.48 17.41 -16.52
CA ARG A 148 -23.85 17.09 -17.90
C ARG A 148 -22.63 16.70 -18.74
N ALA A 149 -21.55 17.49 -18.68
CA ALA A 149 -20.31 17.22 -19.41
C ALA A 149 -19.71 15.85 -19.09
N PHE A 150 -19.74 15.41 -17.82
CA PHE A 150 -19.29 14.09 -17.42
C PHE A 150 -20.17 12.95 -17.96
N GLY A 151 -21.49 13.17 -18.03
CA GLY A 151 -22.44 12.22 -18.59
C GLY A 151 -22.29 12.05 -20.10
N THR A 152 -22.25 13.16 -20.83
CA THR A 152 -22.16 13.21 -22.29
C THR A 152 -20.73 13.03 -22.81
N ASN A 153 -19.74 12.93 -21.91
CA ASN A 153 -18.31 12.94 -22.22
C ASN A 153 -17.88 14.12 -23.11
N CYS A 154 -18.52 15.27 -22.90
CA CYS A 154 -18.34 16.47 -23.69
C CYS A 154 -17.44 17.44 -22.93
N LEU A 155 -16.14 17.32 -23.15
CA LEU A 155 -15.15 17.93 -22.27
C LEU A 155 -14.60 19.27 -22.74
N SER A 156 -15.09 19.79 -23.87
CA SER A 156 -14.57 21.02 -24.49
C SER A 156 -15.64 22.09 -24.68
N ARG A 157 -16.92 21.74 -24.56
CA ARG A 157 -18.02 22.64 -24.88
C ARG A 157 -18.64 23.22 -23.61
N GLU A 158 -18.81 24.55 -23.61
CA GLU A 158 -19.29 25.29 -22.44
C GLU A 158 -20.79 25.08 -22.17
N ASP A 159 -21.59 24.78 -23.21
CA ASP A 159 -23.01 24.45 -23.10
C ASP A 159 -23.28 23.14 -22.32
N HIS A 160 -22.28 22.27 -22.21
CA HIS A 160 -22.34 21.06 -21.40
C HIS A 160 -21.83 21.25 -19.96
N LEU A 161 -21.26 22.41 -19.61
CA LEU A 161 -20.77 22.72 -18.26
C LEU A 161 -21.91 23.22 -17.35
N THR A 162 -22.91 22.36 -17.17
CA THR A 162 -24.14 22.67 -16.45
C THR A 162 -24.64 21.47 -15.63
N HIS A 163 -25.47 21.74 -14.62
CA HIS A 163 -26.23 20.74 -13.88
C HIS A 163 -27.49 20.26 -14.61
N ASP A 164 -27.79 20.80 -15.79
CA ASP A 164 -28.96 20.39 -16.57
C ASP A 164 -28.83 18.98 -17.15
N ILE A 165 -29.56 18.04 -16.55
CA ILE A 165 -29.63 16.64 -16.97
C ILE A 165 -30.80 16.34 -17.92
N ARG A 166 -31.59 17.35 -18.33
CA ARG A 166 -32.70 17.15 -19.27
C ARG A 166 -32.18 16.71 -20.63
N GLY A 167 -32.92 15.83 -21.29
CA GLY A 167 -32.57 15.32 -22.62
C GLY A 167 -31.38 14.34 -22.66
N LEU A 168 -30.84 13.95 -21.50
CA LEU A 168 -29.81 12.91 -21.43
C LEU A 168 -30.43 11.52 -21.58
N THR A 169 -29.71 10.65 -22.30
CA THR A 169 -30.02 9.24 -22.42
C THR A 169 -29.72 8.48 -21.12
N VAL A 170 -30.30 7.29 -20.97
CA VAL A 170 -30.04 6.40 -19.83
C VAL A 170 -28.54 6.06 -19.69
N GLY A 171 -27.84 5.93 -20.82
CA GLY A 171 -26.40 5.67 -20.85
C GLY A 171 -25.58 6.85 -20.30
N GLU A 172 -25.94 8.07 -20.66
CA GLU A 172 -25.27 9.29 -20.18
C GLU A 172 -25.53 9.53 -18.70
N LEU A 173 -26.77 9.31 -18.23
CA LEU A 173 -27.11 9.35 -16.80
C LEU A 173 -26.30 8.33 -15.99
N ALA A 174 -26.10 7.12 -16.52
CA ALA A 174 -25.21 6.13 -15.91
C ALA A 174 -23.74 6.58 -15.95
N GLY A 175 -23.34 7.33 -16.97
CA GLY A 175 -22.03 8.00 -17.05
C GLY A 175 -21.82 8.98 -15.89
N ILE A 176 -22.79 9.85 -15.62
CA ILE A 176 -22.75 10.80 -14.48
C ILE A 176 -22.54 10.04 -13.17
N LYS A 177 -23.36 9.02 -12.90
CA LYS A 177 -23.25 8.21 -11.68
C LYS A 177 -21.89 7.52 -11.54
N ARG A 178 -21.31 7.04 -12.65
CA ARG A 178 -19.98 6.45 -12.65
C ARG A 178 -18.92 7.46 -12.27
N TRP A 179 -18.98 8.67 -12.82
CA TRP A 179 -18.07 9.76 -12.47
C TRP A 179 -18.25 10.21 -11.03
N HIS A 180 -19.49 10.38 -10.57
CA HIS A 180 -19.81 10.70 -9.18
C HIS A 180 -19.18 9.67 -8.23
N HIS A 181 -19.39 8.38 -8.49
CA HIS A 181 -18.76 7.29 -7.74
C HIS A 181 -17.23 7.33 -7.81
N LEU A 182 -16.63 7.70 -8.94
CA LEU A 182 -15.19 7.86 -9.08
C LEU A 182 -14.67 8.96 -8.15
N PHE A 183 -15.32 10.13 -8.11
CA PHE A 183 -14.93 11.24 -7.22
C PHE A 183 -15.09 10.86 -5.75
N ASP A 184 -16.21 10.24 -5.38
CA ASP A 184 -16.47 9.76 -4.01
C ASP A 184 -15.45 8.70 -3.56
N ASN A 185 -15.02 7.84 -4.49
CA ASN A 185 -14.06 6.77 -4.23
C ASN A 185 -12.59 7.12 -4.52
N HIS A 186 -12.31 8.35 -4.96
CA HIS A 186 -10.96 8.75 -5.26
C HIS A 186 -10.11 8.80 -3.98
N GLN A 187 -8.84 8.41 -4.09
CA GLN A 187 -7.94 8.37 -2.92
C GLN A 187 -7.52 9.76 -2.45
N ARG A 188 -7.52 10.74 -3.36
CA ARG A 188 -6.98 12.09 -3.14
C ARG A 188 -7.99 13.23 -3.27
N TYR A 189 -9.23 12.94 -3.69
CA TYR A 189 -10.28 13.94 -3.76
C TYR A 189 -11.20 13.78 -2.55
N VAL A 190 -11.61 14.91 -1.97
CA VAL A 190 -12.35 14.92 -0.71
C VAL A 190 -13.65 15.67 -0.93
N LYS A 191 -14.77 15.07 -0.54
CA LYS A 191 -16.07 15.76 -0.53
C LYS A 191 -16.05 16.86 0.53
N VAL A 192 -16.21 18.11 0.09
CA VAL A 192 -16.23 19.29 0.98
C VAL A 192 -17.64 19.73 1.33
N GLY A 193 -18.63 19.35 0.52
CA GLY A 193 -20.03 19.69 0.79
C GLY A 193 -20.91 19.63 -0.44
N ASN A 194 -21.83 20.58 -0.54
CA ASN A 194 -22.88 20.61 -1.56
C ASN A 194 -23.05 22.00 -2.15
N VAL A 195 -23.48 22.06 -3.41
CA VAL A 195 -23.84 23.31 -4.07
C VAL A 195 -25.35 23.43 -4.19
N VAL A 196 -25.89 24.60 -3.85
CA VAL A 196 -27.28 24.96 -4.11
C VAL A 196 -27.39 25.28 -5.58
N LEU A 197 -28.04 24.39 -6.30
CA LEU A 197 -28.30 24.52 -7.73
C LEU A 197 -29.54 25.39 -7.95
N ASP A 198 -29.41 26.41 -8.80
CA ASP A 198 -30.57 27.22 -9.14
C ASP A 198 -31.58 26.37 -9.94
N PRO A 199 -32.90 26.57 -9.71
CA PRO A 199 -33.92 25.87 -10.46
C PRO A 199 -33.77 26.13 -11.96
N ILE A 200 -33.78 25.05 -12.74
CA ILE A 200 -33.73 25.14 -14.20
C ILE A 200 -35.13 25.50 -14.71
N ASP A 201 -35.24 26.58 -15.48
CA ASP A 201 -36.50 26.97 -16.12
C ASP A 201 -36.95 25.87 -17.11
N PRO A 202 -38.13 25.24 -16.94
CA PRO A 202 -38.65 24.24 -17.86
C PRO A 202 -38.82 24.72 -19.30
N ARG A 203 -38.93 26.04 -19.51
CA ARG A 203 -39.10 26.67 -20.82
C ARG A 203 -37.78 27.02 -21.51
N SER A 204 -36.67 26.97 -20.78
CA SER A 204 -35.35 27.19 -21.37
C SER A 204 -35.02 26.06 -22.35
N PRO A 205 -34.33 26.36 -23.48
CA PRO A 205 -33.93 25.34 -24.43
C PRO A 205 -33.00 24.33 -23.75
N VAL A 206 -33.24 23.04 -24.01
CA VAL A 206 -32.36 21.97 -23.54
C VAL A 206 -31.02 22.11 -24.26
N PRO A 207 -29.87 21.96 -23.57
CA PRO A 207 -28.58 22.00 -24.23
C PRO A 207 -28.50 20.94 -25.33
N PRO A 208 -27.93 21.27 -26.50
CA PRO A 208 -27.87 20.35 -27.61
C PRO A 208 -27.09 19.07 -27.25
N PRO A 209 -27.29 17.97 -27.99
CA PRO A 209 -26.42 16.80 -27.89
C PRO A 209 -24.96 17.15 -28.19
N CYS A 210 -24.02 16.41 -27.60
CA CYS A 210 -22.60 16.61 -27.89
C CYS A 210 -22.21 15.84 -29.15
N ASP A 211 -21.88 16.56 -30.22
CA ASP A 211 -21.39 15.95 -31.47
C ASP A 211 -19.91 15.56 -31.38
N ASP A 212 -19.17 16.15 -30.43
CA ASP A 212 -17.72 15.99 -30.24
C ASP A 212 -17.37 15.05 -29.07
N ALA A 213 -18.27 14.14 -28.71
CA ALA A 213 -18.07 13.24 -27.57
C ALA A 213 -16.77 12.45 -27.76
N GLN A 214 -15.81 12.63 -26.84
CA GLN A 214 -14.54 11.92 -26.95
C GLN A 214 -14.80 10.41 -26.81
N ALA A 215 -14.15 9.59 -27.62
CA ALA A 215 -14.33 8.15 -27.55
C ALA A 215 -13.90 7.65 -26.16
N LYS A 216 -14.73 6.81 -25.54
CA LYS A 216 -14.46 6.21 -24.23
C LYS A 216 -13.13 5.45 -24.31
N PRO A 217 -12.13 5.72 -23.44
CA PRO A 217 -10.95 4.87 -23.38
C PRO A 217 -11.40 3.45 -23.02
N THR A 218 -11.13 2.51 -23.94
CA THR A 218 -11.39 1.07 -23.79
C THR A 218 -10.50 0.44 -22.74
#